data_AF-A0A5C9E9T8-F1
#
_entry.id   AF-A0A5C9E9T8-F1
#
_cell.length_a   1.000
_cell.length_b   1.000
_cell.length_c   1.000
_cell.angle_alpha   90.00
_cell.angle_beta   90.00
_cell.angle_gamma   90.00
#
_symmetry.space_group_name_H-M   'P 1'
#
loop_
_entity.id
_entity.type
_entity.pdbx_description
1 polymer ?
#
loop_
_entity_poly.entity_id
_entity_poly.type
_entity_poly.pdbx_seq_one_letter_code
_entity_poly.pdbx_strand_id
1 'polypeptide(L)'
;MVTSNVDIPYDLHGESVLVRRPAIPLWWNDVSRPHVALVFVEASSRPIIRYYLSERGDGASFGKAPLNVLELDNLPEGAIIEVRFSAIMVNLYQLVMIDGVPCWHWIGRCRGLHDFDLDQVDWLSILSNNTFESPLMN
;
A
#
# COMPACT_ATOMS: atom_id res chain seq x y z
N MET A 1 7.12 15.18 36.54
CA MET A 1 6.99 13.88 35.85
C MET A 1 7.11 14.15 34.37
N VAL A 2 8.25 13.80 33.77
CA VAL A 2 8.51 13.99 32.35
C VAL A 2 8.11 12.69 31.66
N THR A 3 7.01 12.70 30.91
CA THR A 3 6.72 11.63 29.96
C THR A 3 7.60 11.87 28.75
N SER A 4 8.71 11.13 28.67
CA SER A 4 9.54 11.07 27.47
C SER A 4 8.68 10.54 26.32
N ASN A 5 8.31 11.43 25.39
CA ASN A 5 7.91 11.06 24.05
C ASN A 5 9.09 10.30 23.44
N VAL A 6 8.90 9.00 23.23
CA VAL A 6 9.82 8.22 22.42
C VAL A 6 9.53 8.60 20.97
N ASP A 7 10.14 9.70 20.54
CA ASP A 7 10.30 9.98 19.12
C ASP A 7 11.21 8.87 18.57
N ILE A 8 10.61 7.88 17.94
CA ILE A 8 11.34 6.84 17.23
C ILE A 8 11.93 7.49 15.98
N PRO A 9 13.25 7.61 15.84
CA PRO A 9 13.87 8.09 14.61
C PRO A 9 13.69 6.99 13.56
N TYR A 10 12.82 7.21 12.58
CA TYR A 10 12.66 6.30 11.44
C TYR A 10 13.78 6.55 10.44
N ASP A 11 14.99 6.16 10.82
CA ASP A 11 16.09 5.94 9.89
C ASP A 11 16.19 4.43 9.64
N LEU A 12 15.19 3.88 8.94
CA LEU A 12 15.21 2.50 8.45
C LEU A 12 15.94 2.48 7.11
N HIS A 13 17.25 2.70 7.15
CA HIS A 13 18.14 2.24 6.10
C HIS A 13 18.16 0.69 6.15
N GLY A 14 17.36 0.03 5.32
CA GLY A 14 17.71 -1.29 4.78
C GLY A 14 16.98 -2.56 5.27
N GLU A 15 15.96 -2.49 6.13
CA GLU A 15 15.18 -3.70 6.47
C GLU A 15 13.93 -3.84 5.61
N SER A 16 13.97 -4.76 4.63
CA SER A 16 12.82 -5.15 3.83
C SER A 16 11.81 -5.91 4.69
N VAL A 17 10.63 -5.32 4.89
CA VAL A 17 9.56 -5.98 5.66
C VAL A 17 8.73 -6.85 4.71
N LEU A 18 8.92 -8.16 4.79
CA LEU A 18 8.09 -9.15 4.10
C LEU A 18 6.93 -9.58 4.98
N VAL A 19 5.71 -9.49 4.44
CA VAL A 19 4.49 -9.98 5.09
C VAL A 19 3.78 -11.00 4.22
N ARG A 20 3.10 -11.97 4.84
CA ARG A 20 2.31 -12.96 4.10
C ARG A 20 1.11 -12.33 3.40
N ARG A 21 0.48 -11.36 4.06
CA ARG A 21 -0.64 -10.60 3.49
C ARG A 21 -0.52 -9.12 3.84
N PRO A 22 -0.90 -8.22 2.92
CA PRO A 22 -0.99 -6.80 3.21
C PRO A 22 -1.99 -6.57 4.33
N ALA A 23 -1.76 -5.53 5.14
CA ALA A 23 -2.79 -5.07 6.07
C ALA A 23 -3.89 -4.38 5.26
N ILE A 24 -5.09 -4.94 5.22
CA ILE A 24 -6.22 -4.43 4.45
C ILE A 24 -7.31 -3.91 5.39
N PRO A 25 -7.90 -2.73 5.15
CA PRO A 25 -9.06 -2.26 5.89
C PRO A 25 -10.23 -3.24 5.77
N LEU A 26 -10.86 -3.62 6.88
CA LEU A 26 -11.99 -4.55 6.85
C LEU A 26 -13.32 -3.88 6.47
N TRP A 27 -13.42 -2.57 6.68
CA TRP A 27 -14.68 -1.84 6.65
C TRP A 27 -14.64 -0.68 5.68
N TRP A 28 -15.60 -0.62 4.78
CA TRP A 28 -15.96 0.56 4.03
C TRP A 28 -16.66 1.58 4.93
N ASN A 29 -16.29 2.85 4.75
CA ASN A 29 -17.07 3.98 5.22
C ASN A 29 -16.94 5.14 4.22
N ASP A 30 -18.04 5.86 4.01
CA ASP A 30 -18.14 6.85 2.92
C ASP A 30 -17.26 8.10 3.12
N VAL A 31 -16.79 8.33 4.36
CA VAL A 31 -15.94 9.46 4.74
C VAL A 31 -14.46 9.16 4.47
N SER A 32 -13.97 8.03 4.96
CA SER A 32 -12.55 7.64 4.87
C SER A 32 -12.24 6.87 3.58
N ARG A 33 -13.27 6.44 2.83
CA ARG A 33 -13.17 5.80 1.50
C ARG A 33 -11.97 4.86 1.36
N PRO A 34 -11.81 3.90 2.29
CA PRO A 34 -10.69 2.97 2.23
C PRO A 34 -10.79 2.12 0.96
N HIS A 35 -9.65 1.81 0.36
CA HIS A 35 -9.61 1.02 -0.86
C HIS A 35 -8.28 0.29 -1.03
N VAL A 36 -8.31 -0.70 -1.92
CA VAL A 36 -7.12 -1.37 -2.46
C VAL A 36 -7.11 -1.15 -3.96
N ALA A 37 -5.98 -0.72 -4.50
CA ALA A 37 -5.82 -0.51 -5.93
C ALA A 37 -4.49 -1.08 -6.43
N LEU A 38 -4.53 -1.70 -7.60
CA LEU A 38 -3.32 -2.04 -8.35
C LEU A 38 -2.76 -0.77 -8.97
N VAL A 39 -1.46 -0.55 -8.79
CA VAL A 39 -0.74 0.65 -9.21
C VAL A 39 0.19 0.30 -10.36
N PHE A 40 0.00 0.98 -11.49
CA PHE A 40 0.93 0.92 -12.62
C PHE A 40 1.72 2.21 -12.71
N VAL A 41 3.04 2.05 -12.76
CA VAL A 41 4.00 3.13 -12.89
C VAL A 41 4.60 3.04 -14.28
N GLU A 42 4.15 3.91 -15.19
CA GLU A 42 4.66 3.95 -16.55
C GLU A 42 6.02 4.67 -16.56
N ALA A 43 7.03 4.04 -17.19
CA ALA A 43 8.45 4.46 -17.13
C ALA A 43 8.75 5.87 -17.71
N SER A 44 7.78 6.52 -18.34
CA SER A 44 7.98 7.71 -19.18
C SER A 44 7.11 8.91 -18.81
N SER A 45 6.93 9.17 -17.51
CA SER A 45 6.36 10.43 -16.97
C SER A 45 4.84 10.64 -17.13
N ARG A 46 4.04 9.58 -17.06
CA ARG A 46 2.56 9.64 -17.10
C ARG A 46 1.92 9.42 -15.72
N PRO A 47 0.63 9.79 -15.53
CA PRO A 47 -0.02 9.66 -14.22
C PRO A 47 -0.01 8.21 -13.74
N ILE A 48 0.13 8.05 -12.43
CA ILE A 48 -0.04 6.77 -11.76
C ILE A 48 -1.45 6.24 -12.07
N ILE A 49 -1.55 5.14 -12.82
CA ILE A 49 -2.83 4.52 -13.16
C ILE A 49 -3.21 3.57 -12.01
N ARG A 50 -4.44 3.71 -11.54
CA ARG A 50 -5.01 2.87 -10.47
C ARG A 50 -6.16 2.03 -11.02
N TYR A 51 -6.10 0.72 -10.76
CA TYR A 51 -7.23 -0.19 -10.95
C TYR A 51 -7.72 -0.63 -9.58
N TYR A 52 -8.93 -0.20 -9.20
CA TYR A 52 -9.49 -0.54 -7.90
C TYR A 52 -9.82 -2.03 -7.83
N LEU A 53 -9.23 -2.70 -6.84
CA LEU A 53 -9.45 -4.11 -6.52
C LEU A 53 -10.47 -4.29 -5.39
N SER A 54 -11.00 -3.19 -4.87
CA SER A 54 -11.92 -3.18 -3.75
C SER A 54 -13.21 -2.45 -4.06
N GLU A 55 -14.30 -2.93 -3.50
CA GLU A 55 -15.61 -2.31 -3.59
C GLU A 55 -16.33 -2.35 -2.24
N ARG A 56 -17.35 -1.50 -2.11
CA ARG A 56 -18.26 -1.55 -0.96
C ARG A 56 -19.10 -2.82 -1.05
N GLY A 57 -19.01 -3.68 -0.04
CA GLY A 57 -19.85 -4.86 0.03
C GLY A 57 -21.26 -4.57 0.58
N ASP A 58 -22.12 -5.57 0.45
CA ASP A 58 -23.51 -5.51 0.89
C ASP A 58 -23.65 -5.64 2.41
N GLY A 59 -24.74 -5.07 2.93
CA GLY A 59 -25.06 -5.14 4.36
C GLY A 59 -24.30 -4.10 5.18
N ALA A 60 -24.98 -3.00 5.50
CA ALA A 60 -24.46 -2.05 6.48
C ALA A 60 -24.91 -2.48 7.88
N SER A 61 -23.97 -2.77 8.78
CA SER A 61 -24.25 -2.91 10.20
C SER A 61 -23.58 -1.75 10.94
N PHE A 62 -24.36 -1.00 11.73
CA PHE A 62 -23.85 0.15 12.49
C PHE A 62 -23.13 1.20 11.64
N GLY A 63 -23.61 1.46 10.42
CA GLY A 63 -23.04 2.48 9.52
C GLY A 63 -21.71 2.10 8.86
N LYS A 64 -21.27 0.84 9.00
CA LYS A 64 -20.10 0.30 8.30
C LYS A 64 -20.55 -0.83 7.37
N ALA A 65 -20.07 -0.79 6.13
CA ALA A 65 -20.22 -1.88 5.18
C ALA A 65 -18.88 -2.64 5.10
N PRO A 66 -18.86 -3.93 4.75
CA PRO A 66 -17.60 -4.63 4.50
C PRO A 66 -16.86 -4.01 3.30
N LEU A 67 -15.53 -3.99 3.35
CA LEU A 67 -14.71 -3.73 2.17
C LEU A 67 -14.43 -5.06 1.48
N ASN A 68 -15.06 -5.28 0.33
CA ASN A 68 -14.78 -6.46 -0.48
C ASN A 68 -13.50 -6.20 -1.27
N VAL A 69 -12.55 -7.13 -1.24
CA VAL A 69 -11.30 -7.02 -1.99
C VAL A 69 -11.12 -8.30 -2.80
N LEU A 70 -10.80 -8.15 -4.08
CA LEU A 70 -10.48 -9.26 -4.96
C LEU A 70 -9.27 -10.04 -4.44
N GLU A 71 -9.16 -11.32 -4.84
CA GLU A 71 -8.06 -12.18 -4.41
C GLU A 71 -6.71 -11.64 -4.89
N LEU A 72 -5.88 -11.21 -3.93
CA LEU A 72 -4.59 -10.58 -4.21
C LEU A 72 -3.49 -11.60 -4.54
N ASP A 73 -3.64 -12.84 -4.07
CA ASP A 73 -2.63 -13.90 -4.19
C ASP A 73 -2.49 -14.39 -5.66
N ASN A 74 -3.43 -14.04 -6.54
CA ASN A 74 -3.41 -14.38 -7.97
C ASN A 74 -2.83 -13.27 -8.87
N LEU A 75 -2.36 -12.16 -8.28
CA LEU A 75 -1.72 -11.10 -9.05
C LEU A 75 -0.35 -11.55 -9.58
N PRO A 76 0.13 -10.99 -10.70
CA PRO A 76 1.44 -11.34 -11.23
C PRO A 76 2.57 -10.87 -10.28
N GLU A 77 3.67 -11.61 -10.24
CA GLU A 77 4.87 -11.18 -9.51
C GLU A 77 5.30 -9.77 -9.95
N GLY A 78 5.75 -8.96 -8.99
CA GLY A 78 6.08 -7.57 -9.19
C GLY A 78 4.87 -6.63 -9.16
N ALA A 79 3.63 -7.13 -9.07
CA ALA A 79 2.45 -6.31 -8.91
C ALA A 79 2.55 -5.40 -7.68
N ILE A 80 2.25 -4.12 -7.84
CA ILE A 80 2.30 -3.12 -6.78
C ILE A 80 0.87 -2.74 -6.40
N ILE A 81 0.53 -2.83 -5.13
CA ILE A 81 -0.77 -2.39 -4.63
C ILE A 81 -0.64 -1.21 -3.69
N GLU A 82 -1.55 -0.26 -3.86
CA GLU A 82 -1.87 0.79 -2.91
C GLU A 82 -2.95 0.26 -1.97
N VAL A 83 -2.70 0.31 -0.67
CA VAL A 83 -3.72 0.04 0.36
C VAL A 83 -3.97 1.33 1.14
N ARG A 84 -5.12 1.97 0.87
CA ARG A 84 -5.53 3.20 1.51
C ARG A 84 -6.49 2.92 2.66
N PHE A 85 -6.13 3.40 3.84
CA PHE A 85 -6.93 3.24 5.06
C PHE A 85 -7.85 4.45 5.30
N SER A 86 -7.43 5.62 4.85
CA SER A 86 -8.16 6.89 5.01
C SER A 86 -7.63 7.95 4.05
N ALA A 87 -8.18 9.17 4.12
CA ALA A 87 -7.67 10.34 3.38
C ALA A 87 -6.17 10.52 3.60
N ILE A 88 -5.73 10.31 4.85
CA ILE A 88 -4.43 10.74 5.34
C ILE A 88 -3.39 9.62 5.39
N MET A 89 -3.77 8.37 5.12
CA MET A 89 -2.91 7.21 5.37
C MET A 89 -3.04 6.13 4.30
N VAL A 90 -1.89 5.75 3.75
CA VAL A 90 -1.79 4.81 2.65
C VAL A 90 -0.45 4.07 2.69
N ASN A 91 -0.48 2.78 2.37
CA ASN A 91 0.70 1.91 2.26
C ASN A 91 0.86 1.40 0.84
N LEU A 92 2.10 1.11 0.47
CA LEU A 92 2.46 0.51 -0.81
C LEU A 92 3.12 -0.84 -0.58
N TYR A 93 2.66 -1.86 -1.29
CA TYR A 93 3.23 -3.21 -1.23
C TYR A 93 3.55 -3.71 -2.63
N GLN A 94 4.57 -4.55 -2.75
CA GLN A 94 4.90 -5.26 -3.98
C GLN A 94 4.82 -6.76 -3.73
N LEU A 95 4.17 -7.48 -4.63
CA LEU A 95 4.13 -8.92 -4.63
C LEU A 95 5.47 -9.49 -5.09
N VAL A 96 6.04 -10.39 -4.29
CA VAL A 96 7.28 -11.10 -4.56
C VAL A 96 7.07 -12.59 -4.31
N MET A 97 7.70 -13.44 -5.12
CA MET A 97 7.63 -14.89 -4.94
C MET A 97 8.84 -15.36 -4.12
N ILE A 98 8.59 -15.93 -2.94
CA ILE A 98 9.64 -16.50 -2.08
C ILE A 98 9.45 -18.01 -2.05
N ASP A 99 10.39 -18.75 -2.66
CA ASP A 99 10.33 -20.21 -2.80
C ASP A 99 8.99 -20.70 -3.36
N GLY A 100 8.44 -19.98 -4.34
CA GLY A 100 7.15 -20.29 -4.97
C GLY A 100 5.92 -19.90 -4.17
N VAL A 101 6.07 -19.21 -3.03
CA VAL A 101 4.95 -18.71 -2.22
C VAL A 101 4.79 -17.20 -2.38
N PRO A 102 3.57 -16.69 -2.66
CA PRO A 102 3.32 -15.25 -2.75
C PRO A 102 3.53 -14.58 -1.39
N CYS A 103 4.35 -13.53 -1.37
CA CYS A 103 4.65 -12.70 -0.22
C CYS A 103 4.58 -11.22 -0.64
N TRP A 104 4.33 -10.34 0.31
CA TRP A 104 4.20 -8.91 0.06
C TRP A 104 5.33 -8.15 0.73
N HIS A 105 6.18 -7.54 -0.07
CA HIS A 105 7.19 -6.61 0.40
C HIS A 105 6.54 -5.26 0.67
N TRP A 106 6.67 -4.76 1.90
CA TRP A 106 6.19 -3.43 2.25
C TRP A 106 7.20 -2.37 1.81
N ILE A 107 6.85 -1.60 0.78
CA ILE A 107 7.72 -0.62 0.14
C ILE A 107 7.73 0.69 0.93
N GLY A 108 6.57 1.11 1.43
CA GLY A 108 6.48 2.38 2.13
C GLY A 108 5.09 2.74 2.63
N ARG A 109 5.03 3.85 3.35
CA ARG A 109 3.81 4.47 3.82
C ARG A 109 3.85 5.97 3.59
N CYS A 110 2.70 6.56 3.32
CA CYS A 110 2.50 7.99 3.41
C CYS A 110 1.49 8.29 4.53
N ARG A 111 1.79 9.29 5.35
CA ARG A 111 0.94 9.80 6.44
C ARG A 111 0.83 11.31 6.30
N GLY A 112 -0.33 11.88 6.63
CA GLY A 112 -0.54 13.33 6.63
C GLY A 112 -0.88 13.91 5.26
N LEU A 113 -1.46 13.11 4.36
CA LEU A 113 -2.16 13.65 3.19
C LEU A 113 -3.33 14.51 3.67
N HIS A 114 -3.59 15.61 3.01
CA HIS A 114 -4.62 16.59 3.30
C HIS A 114 -5.99 16.18 2.74
N ASP A 115 -6.04 15.61 1.53
CA ASP A 115 -7.29 15.21 0.86
C ASP A 115 -7.09 14.11 -0.21
N PHE A 116 -8.13 13.33 -0.48
CA PHE A 116 -8.16 12.27 -1.49
C PHE A 116 -7.97 12.80 -2.92
N ASP A 117 -8.53 13.98 -3.21
CA ASP A 117 -8.59 14.53 -4.57
C ASP A 117 -7.38 15.41 -4.91
N LEU A 118 -6.66 15.88 -3.90
CA LEU A 118 -5.56 16.85 -4.06
C LEU A 118 -4.17 16.22 -3.89
N ASP A 119 -4.03 15.21 -3.03
CA ASP A 119 -2.72 14.63 -2.78
C ASP A 119 -2.49 13.35 -3.60
N GLN A 120 -1.75 13.52 -4.69
CA GLN A 120 -1.12 12.38 -5.34
C GLN A 120 0.13 12.01 -4.57
N VAL A 121 0.16 10.78 -4.05
CA VAL A 121 1.39 10.23 -3.48
C VAL A 121 2.38 10.03 -4.62
N ASP A 122 3.57 10.62 -4.48
CA ASP A 122 4.69 10.42 -5.39
C ASP A 122 5.30 9.02 -5.18
N TRP A 123 4.60 8.01 -5.68
CA TRP A 123 5.08 6.63 -5.64
C TRP A 123 6.37 6.44 -6.44
N LEU A 124 6.62 7.27 -7.47
CA LEU A 124 7.84 7.20 -8.26
C LEU A 124 9.07 7.46 -7.39
N SER A 125 9.03 8.52 -6.58
CA SER A 125 10.11 8.83 -5.63
C SER A 125 10.32 7.71 -4.60
N ILE A 126 9.23 7.14 -4.09
CA ILE A 126 9.30 6.05 -3.10
C ILE A 126 9.85 4.76 -3.73
N LEU A 127 9.50 4.46 -4.97
CA LEU A 127 9.99 3.29 -5.69
C LEU A 127 11.45 3.45 -6.11
N SER A 128 11.85 4.63 -6.60
CA SER A 128 13.24 4.89 -7.00
C SER A 128 14.21 4.78 -5.82
N ASN A 129 13.77 5.17 -4.62
CA ASN A 129 14.57 5.07 -3.40
C ASN A 129 14.63 3.65 -2.82
N ASN A 130 13.68 2.78 -3.20
CA ASN A 130 13.62 1.38 -2.78
C ASN A 130 14.09 0.40 -3.85
N THR A 131 14.72 0.89 -4.92
CA THR A 131 15.33 0.04 -5.95
C THR A 131 16.46 -0.77 -5.31
N PHE A 132 16.11 -1.96 -4.81
CA PHE A 132 17.09 -3.01 -4.55
C PHE A 132 17.82 -3.25 -5.87
N GLU A 133 19.13 -3.07 -5.87
CA GLU A 133 19.97 -3.71 -6.88
C GLU A 133 19.64 -5.20 -6.80
N SER A 134 19.01 -5.74 -7.85
CA SER A 134 18.90 -7.18 -8.02
C SER A 134 20.32 -7.74 -7.89
N PRO A 135 20.59 -8.71 -7.00
CA PRO A 135 21.89 -9.35 -6.99
C PRO A 135 22.04 -9.99 -8.36
N LEU A 136 23.00 -9.50 -9.14
CA LEU A 136 23.43 -10.08 -10.40
C LEU A 136 23.63 -11.58 -10.16
N MET A 137 22.73 -12.41 -10.69
CA MET A 137 23.00 -13.83 -10.84
C MET A 137 24.03 -13.95 -11.97
N ASN A 138 25.30 -14.06 -11.56
CA ASN A 138 26.37 -14.64 -12.37
C ASN A 138 26.27 -16.16 -12.33
#